data_AF-A0A937UFA3-F1
#
_entry.id   AF-A0A937UFA3-F1
#
_cell.length_a   1.000
_cell.length_b   1.000
_cell.length_c   1.000
_cell.angle_alpha   90.00
_cell.angle_beta   90.00
_cell.angle_gamma   90.00
#
_symmetry.space_group_name_H-M   'P 1'
#
loop_
_entity.id
_entity.type
_entity.pdbx_description
1 polymer ?
#
loop_
_entity_poly.entity_id
_entity_poly.type
_entity_poly.pdbx_seq_one_letter_code
_entity_poly.pdbx_strand_id
1 'polypeptide(L)' 'MPFVRVTSFPQPKEVRSEIAEGITEVIHKATEVPKENIWVVFEPMPQDSWAAGGTLISEMD' A
#
# COMPACT_ATOMS: atom_id res chain seq x y z
N MET A 1 -9.47 0.74 -15.50
CA MET A 1 -8.41 -0.08 -14.87
C MET A 1 -7.71 0.76 -13.81
N PRO A 2 -8.29 0.87 -12.61
CA PRO A 2 -7.63 1.56 -11.50
C PRO A 2 -6.34 0.84 -11.10
N PHE A 3 -5.29 1.63 -10.88
CA PHE A 3 -4.00 1.15 -10.39
C PHE A 3 -3.69 1.90 -9.09
N VAL A 4 -3.51 1.16 -8.00
CA VAL A 4 -3.19 1.70 -6.67
C VAL A 4 -1.83 1.20 -6.27
N ARG A 5 -0.93 2.14 -5.93
CA ARG A 5 0.36 1.83 -5.33
C ARG A 5 0.30 2.12 -3.84
N VAL A 6 0.65 1.13 -3.04
CA VAL A 6 0.73 1.25 -1.58
C VAL A 6 2.21 1.30 -1.21
N THR A 7 2.64 2.47 -0.72
CA THR A 7 3.98 2.70 -0.21
C THR A 7 3.88 2.90 1.29
N SER A 8 4.52 2.01 2.05
CA SER A 8 4.53 1.98 3.51
C SER A 8 5.82 1.30 4.00
N PHE A 9 5.99 1.16 5.31
CA PHE A 9 7.02 0.25 5.83
C PHE A 9 6.69 -1.22 5.50
N PRO A 10 7.69 -2.12 5.55
CA PRO A 10 7.48 -3.56 5.35
C PRO A 10 6.44 -4.13 6.32
N GLN A 11 5.61 -5.03 5.80
CA GLN A 11 4.53 -5.68 6.55
C GLN A 11 4.56 -7.21 6.30
N PRO A 12 3.92 -8.02 7.14
CA PRO A 12 3.65 -9.43 6.83
C PRO A 12 2.77 -9.59 5.58
N LYS A 13 2.76 -10.79 4.99
CA LYS A 13 1.95 -11.09 3.79
C LYS A 13 0.45 -10.96 4.09
N GLU A 14 0.05 -11.38 5.28
CA GLU A 14 -1.34 -11.43 5.74
C GLU A 14 -1.94 -10.02 5.81
N VAL A 15 -1.19 -9.06 6.35
CA VAL A 15 -1.57 -7.65 6.40
C VAL A 15 -1.72 -7.07 4.99
N ARG A 16 -0.77 -7.35 4.08
CA ARG A 16 -0.89 -6.93 2.68
C ARG A 16 -2.11 -7.53 1.99
N SER A 17 -2.47 -8.77 2.32
CA SER A 17 -3.66 -9.42 1.77
C SER A 17 -4.94 -8.69 2.21
N GLU A 18 -5.06 -8.36 3.49
CA GLU A 18 -6.20 -7.61 4.04
C GLU A 18 -6.31 -6.20 3.41
N ILE A 19 -5.17 -5.50 3.27
CA ILE A 19 -5.14 -4.18 2.62
C ILE A 19 -5.57 -4.26 1.15
N ALA A 20 -5.08 -5.27 0.41
CA ALA A 20 -5.42 -5.46 -0.99
C ALA A 20 -6.92 -5.70 -1.18
N GLU A 21 -7.52 -6.54 -0.34
CA GLU A 21 -8.96 -6.80 -0.33
C GLU A 21 -9.73 -5.51 -0.05
N GLY A 22 -9.42 -4.82 1.05
CA GLY A 22 -10.13 -3.60 1.44
C GLY A 22 -10.08 -2.48 0.38
N ILE A 23 -8.92 -2.22 -0.20
CA ILE A 23 -8.76 -1.22 -1.28
C ILE A 23 -9.60 -1.62 -2.51
N THR A 24 -9.54 -2.90 -2.89
CA THR A 24 -10.28 -3.42 -4.05
C THR A 24 -11.79 -3.29 -3.85
N GLU A 25 -12.30 -3.66 -2.67
CA GLU A 25 -13.73 -3.55 -2.33
C GLU A 25 -14.23 -2.11 -2.41
N VAL A 26 -13.49 -1.16 -1.83
CA VAL A 26 -13.88 0.25 -1.81
C VAL A 26 -13.95 0.81 -3.23
N ILE A 27 -12.93 0.54 -4.06
CA ILE A 27 -12.88 1.03 -5.44
C ILE A 27 -14.00 0.39 -6.27
N HIS A 28 -14.20 -0.93 -6.15
CA HIS A 28 -15.28 -1.63 -6.85
C HIS A 28 -16.63 -1.02 -6.49
N LYS A 29 -16.93 -0.86 -5.19
CA LYS A 29 -18.19 -0.27 -4.71
C LYS A 29 -18.42 1.15 -5.22
N ALA A 30 -17.36 1.97 -5.29
CA ALA A 30 -17.47 3.37 -5.68
C ALA A 30 -17.53 3.60 -7.20
N THR A 31 -17.01 2.66 -7.99
CA THR A 31 -16.78 2.87 -9.44
C THR A 31 -17.44 1.82 -10.33
N GLU A 32 -17.97 0.74 -9.76
CA GLU A 32 -18.52 -0.44 -10.44
C GLU A 32 -17.52 -1.17 -11.38
N VAL A 33 -16.24 -0.80 -11.37
CA VAL A 33 -15.20 -1.52 -12.12
C VAL A 33 -15.08 -2.94 -11.57
N PRO A 34 -15.07 -3.99 -12.42
CA PRO A 34 -14.88 -5.37 -11.96
C PRO A 34 -13.58 -5.53 -11.17
N LYS A 35 -13.62 -6.34 -10.10
CA LYS A 35 -12.51 -6.47 -9.14
C LYS A 35 -11.22 -6.94 -9.79
N GLU A 36 -11.32 -7.85 -10.76
CA GLU A 36 -10.21 -8.37 -11.55
C GLU A 36 -9.49 -7.30 -12.40
N ASN A 37 -10.12 -6.13 -12.60
CA ASN A 37 -9.56 -4.99 -13.32
C ASN A 37 -9.00 -3.89 -12.40
N ILE A 38 -8.95 -4.13 -11.08
CA ILE A 38 -8.39 -3.24 -10.06
C ILE A 38 -7.06 -3.83 -9.59
N TRP A 39 -5.99 -3.04 -9.70
CA TRP A 39 -4.64 -3.50 -9.45
C TRP A 39 -4.10 -2.80 -8.19
N VAL A 40 -3.68 -3.57 -7.19
CA VAL A 40 -3.02 -3.07 -5.98
C VAL A 40 -1.59 -3.60 -5.94
N VAL A 41 -0.61 -2.69 -5.95
CA VAL A 41 0.82 -3.01 -5.93
C VAL A 41 1.44 -2.46 -4.66
N PHE A 42 2.16 -3.32 -3.94
CA PHE A 42 2.89 -2.93 -2.73
C PHE A 42 4.35 -2.64 -3.06
N GLU A 43 4.82 -1.47 -2.64
CA GLU A 43 6.22 -1.06 -2.73
C GLU A 43 6.69 -0.63 -1.33
N PRO A 44 6.97 -1.60 -0.45
CA PRO A 44 7.37 -1.29 0.92
C PRO A 44 8.79 -0.73 0.95
N MET A 45 9.00 0.35 1.69
CA MET A 45 10.31 0.98 1.87
C MET A 45 10.83 0.74 3.29
N PRO A 46 12.04 0.19 3.47
CA PRO A 46 12.68 0.09 4.78
C PRO A 46 12.82 1.44 5.48
N GLN A 47 12.90 1.43 6.82
CA GLN A 47 12.99 2.66 7.61
C GLN A 47 14.30 3.43 7.39
N ASP A 48 15.37 2.75 6.97
CA ASP A 48 16.65 3.36 6.59
C ASP A 48 16.66 3.92 5.15
N SER A 49 15.54 3.78 4.43
CA SER A 49 15.33 4.23 3.06
C SER A 49 14.17 5.23 2.94
N TRP A 50 13.60 5.64 4.07
CA TRP A 50 12.56 6.66 4.18
C TRP A 50 13.04 7.75 5.12
N ALA A 51 12.98 9.01 4.70
CA ALA A 51 13.32 10.15 5.56
C ALA A 51 12.11 11.06 5.81
N ALA A 52 12.06 11.67 6.99
CA ALA A 52 11.17 12.78 7.29
C ALA A 52 11.98 13.90 7.96
N GLY A 53 11.77 15.15 7.55
CA GLY A 53 12.54 16.28 8.08
C GLY A 53 14.06 16.22 7.86
N GLY A 54 14.53 15.38 6.93
CA GLY A 54 15.96 15.18 6.66
C GLY A 54 16.64 14.08 7.48
N THR A 55 15.91 13.40 8.37
CA THR A 55 16.40 12.28 9.18
C THR A 55 15.78 10.98 8.70
N LEU A 56 16.56 9.90 8.62
CA LEU A 56 16.02 8.58 8.29
C LEU A 56 15.08 8.13 9.40
N ILE A 57 13.98 7.47 9.05
CA ILE A 57 13.02 6.99 10.07
C ILE A 57 13.69 6.00 11.03
N SER A 58 14.69 5.24 10.57
CA SER A 58 15.50 4.36 11.41
C SER A 58 16.34 5.09 12.48
N GLU A 59 16.48 6.41 12.37
CA GLU A 59 17.26 7.28 13.28
C GLU A 59 16.35 8.17 14.16
N MET A 60 15.02 8.01 14.06
CA MET A 60 14.06 8.70 14.91
C MET A 60 13.74 7.84 16.14
N ASP A 61 13.81 8.42 17.34
CA ASP A 61 13.42 7.80 18.61
C ASP A 61 11.89 7.70 18.78
#